data_AF-A0A0C9ZWC3-F1
#
_entry.id   AF-A0A0C9ZWC3-F1
#
_cell.length_a   1.000
_cell.length_b   1.000
_cell.length_c   1.000
_cell.angle_alpha   90.00
_cell.angle_beta   90.00
_cell.angle_gamma   90.00
#
_symmetry.space_group_name_H-M   'P 1'
#
loop_
_entity.id
_entity.type
_entity.pdbx_description
1 polymer ?
#
loop_
_entity_poly.entity_id
_entity_poly.type
_entity_poly.pdbx_seq_one_letter_code
_entity_poly.pdbx_strand_id
1 'polypeptide(L)'
;MFVWYRHSVLTIVYLSDVAPSSKSGALAKSTWNTRGWTVPEFLAPKVVLFYQNDWTLYLDDHSPNHKESPKIMQELEGATGIDARTLVGFRPEMRCAREKLQWVSRRVTTLQEDIAYSLFGIFGVQLPVMYGEKKQNALGRLLQEIIAQSGDITSLDW
;
A
#
# COMPACT_ATOMS: atom_id res chain seq x y z
N MET A 1 -11.56 2.51 2.14
CA MET A 1 -10.39 3.29 2.63
C MET A 1 -9.69 4.11 1.55
N PHE A 2 -9.29 3.51 0.42
CA PHE A 2 -8.48 4.19 -0.61
C PHE A 2 -8.94 5.59 -1.02
N VAL A 3 -10.24 5.80 -1.28
CA VAL A 3 -10.80 7.11 -1.69
C VAL A 3 -10.52 8.18 -0.63
N TRP A 4 -10.60 7.84 0.66
CA TRP A 4 -10.31 8.79 1.74
C TRP A 4 -8.86 9.27 1.71
N TYR A 5 -7.91 8.35 1.52
CA TYR A 5 -6.50 8.72 1.33
C TYR A 5 -6.28 9.48 0.02
N ARG A 6 -6.98 9.11 -1.06
CA ARG A 6 -6.82 9.78 -2.36
C ARG A 6 -7.22 11.26 -2.31
N HIS A 7 -8.23 11.58 -1.49
CA HIS A 7 -8.77 12.92 -1.33
C HIS A 7 -8.28 13.62 -0.06
N SER A 8 -7.40 13.00 0.73
CA SER A 8 -6.79 13.69 1.86
C SER A 8 -5.84 14.78 1.36
N VAL A 9 -5.78 15.89 2.11
CA VAL A 9 -4.76 16.94 1.89
C VAL A 9 -3.38 16.43 2.31
N LEU A 10 -3.33 15.60 3.35
CA LEU A 10 -2.13 15.03 3.93
C LEU A 10 -2.46 13.65 4.51
N THR A 11 -1.57 12.69 4.30
CA THR A 11 -1.55 11.42 5.03
C THR A 11 -0.30 11.36 5.90
N ILE A 12 -0.49 11.19 7.20
CA ILE A 12 0.60 10.98 8.15
C ILE A 12 0.76 9.48 8.39
N VAL A 13 1.97 8.97 8.18
CA VAL A 13 2.36 7.59 8.51
C VAL A 13 3.25 7.62 9.74
N TYR A 14 2.78 7.01 10.82
CA TYR A 14 3.53 6.90 12.07
C TYR A 14 4.24 5.54 12.15
N LEU A 15 5.57 5.57 12.12
CA LEU A 15 6.45 4.41 12.20
C LEU A 15 6.78 4.12 13.67
N SER A 16 5.88 3.43 14.35
CA SER A 16 5.97 3.16 15.80
C SER A 16 7.23 2.41 16.24
N ASP A 17 7.87 1.70 15.32
CA ASP A 17 9.05 0.87 15.55
C ASP A 17 10.36 1.48 15.00
N VAL A 18 10.32 2.71 14.50
CA VAL A 18 11.49 3.44 14.02
C VAL A 18 11.87 4.49 15.07
N ALA A 19 13.03 4.28 15.70
CA ALA A 19 13.59 5.21 16.70
C ALA A 19 14.28 6.40 16.03
N PRO A 20 14.39 7.57 16.69
CA PRO A 20 14.98 8.79 16.09
C PRO A 20 16.47 8.68 15.77
N SER A 21 17.17 7.77 16.46
CA SER A 21 18.58 7.44 16.21
C SER A 21 18.78 6.50 15.01
N SER A 22 17.69 6.05 14.37
CA SER A 22 17.72 5.12 13.26
C SER A 22 18.32 5.78 12.02
N LYS A 23 19.13 5.03 11.30
CA LYS A 23 19.73 5.48 10.03
C LYS A 23 18.77 5.18 8.87
N SER A 24 19.11 5.73 7.69
CA SER A 24 18.47 5.33 6.44
C SER A 24 18.47 3.80 6.28
N GLY A 25 17.32 3.29 5.83
CA GLY A 25 16.97 1.88 5.73
C GLY A 25 16.01 1.40 6.82
N ALA A 26 15.70 2.22 7.82
CA ALA A 26 14.83 1.82 8.92
C ALA A 26 13.35 1.75 8.53
N LEU A 27 12.88 2.66 7.67
CA LEU A 27 11.53 2.60 7.11
C LEU A 27 11.32 1.27 6.37
N ALA A 28 12.29 0.86 5.55
CA ALA A 28 12.21 -0.40 4.81
C ALA A 28 12.03 -1.64 5.71
N LYS A 29 12.56 -1.59 6.94
CA LYS A 29 12.48 -2.65 7.94
C LYS A 29 11.30 -2.51 8.90
N SER A 30 10.56 -1.40 8.84
CA SER A 30 9.42 -1.16 9.71
C SER A 30 8.33 -2.20 9.48
N THR A 31 7.71 -2.63 10.56
CA THR A 31 6.47 -3.42 10.63
C THR A 31 5.33 -2.76 9.85
N TRP A 32 5.35 -1.46 9.61
CA TRP A 32 4.40 -0.81 8.71
C TRP A 32 4.45 -1.42 7.29
N ASN A 33 5.62 -1.82 6.79
CA ASN A 33 5.76 -2.46 5.48
C ASN A 33 5.24 -3.91 5.42
N THR A 34 4.92 -4.54 6.57
CA THR A 34 4.40 -5.91 6.61
C THR A 34 2.88 -5.98 6.69
N ARG A 35 2.20 -4.85 6.90
CA ARG A 35 0.74 -4.79 7.07
C ARG A 35 0.02 -4.62 5.73
N GLY A 36 -1.06 -5.36 5.49
CA GLY A 36 -1.77 -5.34 4.20
C GLY A 36 -2.39 -3.99 3.87
N TRP A 37 -3.03 -3.35 4.86
CA TRP A 37 -3.69 -2.04 4.69
C TRP A 37 -2.75 -0.86 4.44
N THR A 38 -1.44 -1.02 4.60
CA THR A 38 -0.52 0.10 4.41
C THR A 38 -0.25 0.39 2.93
N VAL A 39 -0.49 -0.57 2.04
CA VAL A 39 -0.38 -0.35 0.58
C VAL A 39 -1.25 0.82 0.10
N PRO A 40 -2.57 0.86 0.38
CA PRO A 40 -3.37 2.03 0.02
C PRO A 40 -2.99 3.30 0.81
N GLU A 41 -2.41 3.19 2.02
CA GLU A 41 -2.00 4.37 2.82
C GLU A 41 -0.90 5.20 2.12
N PHE A 42 0.03 4.56 1.40
CA PHE A 42 1.06 5.31 0.66
C PHE A 42 0.79 5.42 -0.85
N LEU A 43 0.07 4.48 -1.48
CA LEU A 43 -0.24 4.58 -2.91
C LEU A 43 -1.31 5.62 -3.23
N ALA A 44 -2.38 5.67 -2.43
CA ALA A 44 -3.53 6.51 -2.74
C ALA A 44 -3.26 8.02 -2.61
N PRO A 45 -2.66 8.53 -1.51
CA PRO A 45 -2.56 9.96 -1.28
C PRO A 45 -1.52 10.61 -2.18
N LYS A 46 -1.68 11.93 -2.40
CA LYS A 46 -0.72 12.73 -3.16
C LYS A 46 0.44 13.23 -2.27
N VAL A 47 0.15 13.46 -0.99
CA VAL A 47 1.10 13.98 0.01
C VAL A 47 1.17 13.02 1.18
N VAL A 48 2.38 12.59 1.52
CA VAL A 48 2.65 11.71 2.66
C VAL A 48 3.78 12.28 3.49
N LEU A 49 3.66 12.21 4.82
CA LEU A 49 4.75 12.47 5.75
C LEU A 49 4.93 11.26 6.67
N PHE A 50 6.17 10.79 6.78
CA PHE A 50 6.57 9.72 7.68
C PHE A 50 7.13 10.31 8.97
N TYR A 51 6.60 9.81 10.08
CA TYR A 51 7.00 10.20 11.43
C TYR A 51 7.59 9.01 12.16
N GLN A 52 8.62 9.26 12.95
CA GLN A 52 9.25 8.29 13.84
C GLN A 52 8.44 8.13 15.12
N ASN A 53 8.85 7.20 15.98
CA ASN A 53 8.12 6.87 17.20
C ASN A 53 8.09 7.97 18.29
N ASP A 54 8.80 9.08 18.09
CA ASP A 54 8.77 10.27 18.94
C ASP A 54 8.08 11.47 18.27
N TRP A 55 7.39 11.26 17.14
CA TRP A 55 6.76 12.30 16.32
C TRP A 55 7.73 13.31 15.68
N THR A 56 9.01 12.97 15.54
CA THR A 56 9.91 13.68 14.63
C THR A 56 9.77 13.16 13.20
N LEU A 57 10.09 14.01 12.21
CA LEU A 57 10.06 13.61 10.80
C LEU A 57 11.15 12.58 10.51
N TYR A 58 10.80 11.55 9.73
CA TYR A 58 11.75 10.52 9.35
C TYR A 58 12.95 11.12 8.58
N LEU A 59 14.15 10.72 8.98
CA LEU A 59 15.43 11.25 8.46
C LEU A 59 15.63 12.77 8.62
N ASP A 60 14.89 13.41 9.52
CA ASP A 60 14.86 14.88 9.66
C ASP A 60 14.52 15.57 8.32
N ASP A 61 13.73 14.91 7.47
CA ASP A 61 13.34 15.42 6.17
C ASP A 61 12.12 16.35 6.30
N HIS A 62 12.37 17.66 6.21
CA HIS A 62 11.35 18.72 6.28
C HIS A 62 10.70 19.04 4.94
N SER A 63 10.87 18.19 3.92
CA SER A 63 10.13 18.37 2.68
C SER A 63 8.61 18.33 2.92
N PRO A 64 7.82 19.14 2.20
CA PRO A 64 6.37 19.19 2.37
C PRO A 64 5.68 17.88 1.95
N ASN A 65 6.41 17.00 1.25
CA ASN A 65 5.92 15.73 0.77
C ASN A 65 7.07 14.72 0.69
N HIS A 66 7.07 13.69 1.53
CA HIS A 66 8.12 12.66 1.51
C HIS A 66 8.11 11.80 0.24
N LYS A 67 7.07 11.90 -0.60
CA LYS A 67 7.09 11.34 -1.95
C LYS A 67 8.08 12.04 -2.90
N GLU A 68 8.57 13.22 -2.53
CA GLU A 68 9.59 13.98 -3.27
C GLU A 68 11.00 13.73 -2.72
N SER A 69 11.13 13.02 -1.59
CA SER A 69 12.41 12.69 -0.97
C SER A 69 13.06 11.47 -1.63
N PRO A 70 14.22 11.61 -2.32
CA PRO A 70 14.84 10.49 -3.02
C PRO A 70 15.23 9.34 -2.08
N LYS A 71 15.67 9.66 -0.85
CA LYS A 71 16.09 8.66 0.13
C LYS A 71 14.90 7.82 0.62
N ILE A 72 13.81 8.48 0.99
CA ILE A 72 12.60 7.81 1.48
C ILE A 72 11.97 6.97 0.35
N MET A 73 11.92 7.51 -0.87
CA MET A 73 11.37 6.79 -2.02
C MET A 73 12.21 5.58 -2.41
N GLN A 74 13.54 5.67 -2.34
CA GLN A 74 14.42 4.53 -2.56
C GLN A 74 14.20 3.42 -1.52
N GLU A 75 13.99 3.79 -0.25
CA GLU A 75 13.66 2.81 0.81
C GLU A 75 12.30 2.16 0.61
N LEU A 76 11.27 2.95 0.24
CA LEU A 76 9.94 2.44 -0.06
C LEU A 76 9.96 1.50 -1.26
N GLU A 77 10.63 1.89 -2.35
CA GLU A 77 10.77 1.04 -3.54
C GLU A 77 11.46 -0.28 -3.18
N GLY A 78 12.58 -0.22 -2.44
CA GLY A 78 13.29 -1.42 -2.01
C GLY A 78 12.47 -2.33 -1.07
N ALA A 79 11.64 -1.75 -0.21
CA ALA A 79 10.82 -2.51 0.75
C ALA A 79 9.56 -3.11 0.12
N THR A 80 8.96 -2.40 -0.83
CA THR A 80 7.65 -2.74 -1.40
C THR A 80 7.75 -3.43 -2.77
N GLY A 81 8.86 -3.23 -3.48
CA GLY A 81 9.02 -3.65 -4.87
C GLY A 81 8.24 -2.79 -5.87
N ILE A 82 7.72 -1.62 -5.44
CA ILE A 82 6.91 -0.73 -6.27
C ILE A 82 7.78 0.43 -6.75
N ASP A 83 7.92 0.59 -8.08
CA ASP A 83 8.68 1.68 -8.71
C ASP A 83 8.24 3.06 -8.18
N ALA A 84 9.22 3.94 -7.92
CA ALA A 84 8.96 5.27 -7.37
C ALA A 84 7.95 6.10 -8.18
N ARG A 85 7.90 5.96 -9.51
CA ARG A 85 6.92 6.68 -10.35
C ARG A 85 5.51 6.15 -10.11
N THR A 86 5.36 4.85 -9.90
CA THR A 86 4.08 4.25 -9.49
C THR A 86 3.67 4.76 -8.12
N LEU A 87 4.60 4.83 -7.16
CA LEU A 87 4.35 5.37 -5.82
C LEU A 87 3.85 6.83 -5.85
N VAL A 88 4.38 7.68 -6.73
CA VAL A 88 3.98 9.10 -6.86
C VAL A 88 2.69 9.26 -7.66
N GLY A 89 2.57 8.56 -8.78
CA GLY A 89 1.56 8.79 -9.81
C GLY A 89 0.39 7.81 -9.83
N PHE A 90 0.27 6.92 -8.84
CA PHE A 90 -0.67 5.80 -8.89
C PHE A 90 -2.11 6.23 -9.23
N ARG A 91 -2.74 5.47 -10.13
CA ARG A 91 -4.17 5.55 -10.42
C ARG A 91 -4.76 4.13 -10.37
N PRO A 92 -5.94 3.95 -9.77
CA PRO A 92 -6.61 2.67 -9.80
C PRO A 92 -6.88 2.22 -11.23
N GLU A 93 -6.50 0.99 -11.56
CA GLU A 93 -6.76 0.38 -12.87
C GLU A 93 -6.55 -1.15 -12.81
N MET A 94 -7.04 -1.86 -13.83
CA MET A 94 -6.94 -3.31 -13.93
C MET A 94 -5.63 -3.84 -14.52
N ARG A 95 -4.83 -2.99 -15.18
CA ARG A 95 -3.57 -3.40 -15.78
C ARG A 95 -2.56 -3.88 -14.73
N CYS A 96 -1.66 -4.77 -15.14
CA CYS A 96 -0.62 -5.34 -14.28
C CYS A 96 -1.21 -5.98 -13.01
N ALA A 97 -2.33 -6.70 -13.14
CA ALA A 97 -3.04 -7.25 -12.00
C ALA A 97 -2.18 -8.21 -11.17
N ARG A 98 -1.41 -9.07 -11.85
CA ARG A 98 -0.44 -9.97 -11.21
C ARG A 98 0.53 -9.22 -10.30
N GLU A 99 1.13 -8.14 -10.80
CA GLU A 99 2.09 -7.32 -10.05
C GLU A 99 1.43 -6.68 -8.82
N LYS A 100 0.23 -6.09 -8.99
CA LYS A 100 -0.53 -5.47 -7.90
C LYS A 100 -0.94 -6.46 -6.82
N LEU A 101 -1.29 -7.69 -7.20
CA LEU A 101 -1.57 -8.78 -6.28
C LEU A 101 -0.31 -9.18 -5.49
N GLN A 102 0.86 -9.16 -6.14
CA GLN A 102 2.14 -9.44 -5.47
C GLN A 102 2.52 -8.40 -4.42
N TRP A 103 2.08 -7.14 -4.55
CA TRP A 103 2.35 -6.10 -3.55
C TRP A 103 1.81 -6.42 -2.15
N VAL A 104 0.76 -7.25 -2.06
CA VAL A 104 0.18 -7.70 -0.79
C VAL A 104 0.49 -9.15 -0.45
N SER A 105 1.09 -9.95 -1.33
CA SER A 105 1.26 -11.40 -1.14
C SER A 105 2.07 -11.77 0.10
N ARG A 106 3.03 -10.93 0.47
CA ARG A 106 3.89 -11.09 1.66
C ARG A 106 3.40 -10.35 2.89
N ARG A 107 2.28 -9.63 2.79
CA ARG A 107 1.73 -8.80 3.86
C ARG A 107 0.69 -9.54 4.67
N VAL A 108 0.54 -9.11 5.92
CA VAL A 108 -0.35 -9.73 6.91
C VAL A 108 -1.49 -8.76 7.24
N THR A 109 -2.69 -9.31 7.40
CA THR A 109 -3.88 -8.58 7.86
C THR A 109 -4.44 -9.23 9.13
N THR A 110 -5.05 -8.42 9.99
CA THR A 110 -5.67 -8.91 11.23
C THR A 110 -6.91 -9.76 10.93
N LEU A 111 -7.76 -9.26 10.03
CA LEU A 111 -8.85 -10.03 9.46
C LEU A 111 -8.38 -10.65 8.15
N GLN A 112 -8.63 -11.94 7.97
CA GLN A 112 -8.08 -12.70 6.85
C GLN A 112 -8.62 -12.22 5.49
N GLU A 113 -9.83 -11.64 5.45
CA GLU A 113 -10.49 -11.12 4.26
C GLU A 113 -9.90 -9.78 3.79
N ASP A 114 -9.31 -9.02 4.72
CA ASP A 114 -8.73 -7.70 4.42
C ASP A 114 -7.55 -7.78 3.43
N ILE A 115 -6.94 -8.95 3.26
CA ILE A 115 -5.93 -9.16 2.21
C ILE A 115 -6.50 -8.89 0.82
N ALA A 116 -7.79 -9.20 0.60
CA ALA A 116 -8.50 -8.86 -0.62
C ALA A 116 -9.06 -7.43 -0.56
N TYR A 117 -9.65 -7.02 0.56
CA TYR A 117 -10.33 -5.72 0.65
C TYR A 117 -9.36 -4.53 0.56
N SER A 118 -8.13 -4.68 1.04
CA SER A 118 -7.07 -3.67 0.90
C SER A 118 -6.72 -3.38 -0.57
N LEU A 119 -6.95 -4.33 -1.48
CA LEU A 119 -6.72 -4.21 -2.91
C LEU A 119 -7.90 -3.55 -3.66
N PHE A 120 -9.08 -3.44 -3.07
CA PHE A 120 -10.27 -2.96 -3.80
C PHE A 120 -10.06 -1.59 -4.43
N GLY A 121 -9.47 -0.67 -3.67
CA GLY A 121 -9.15 0.66 -4.17
C GLY A 121 -7.98 0.71 -5.15
N ILE A 122 -7.08 -0.28 -5.13
CA ILE A 122 -5.97 -0.39 -6.08
C ILE A 122 -6.49 -0.81 -7.45
N PHE A 123 -7.48 -1.69 -7.49
CA PHE A 123 -8.15 -2.12 -8.72
C PHE A 123 -9.33 -1.23 -9.11
N GLY A 124 -9.76 -0.33 -8.24
CA GLY A 124 -10.93 0.52 -8.48
C GLY A 124 -12.25 -0.27 -8.48
N VAL A 125 -12.30 -1.43 -7.82
CA VAL A 125 -13.51 -2.26 -7.75
C VAL A 125 -14.45 -1.78 -6.65
N GLN A 126 -15.74 -1.95 -6.88
CA GLN A 126 -16.79 -1.70 -5.92
C GLN A 126 -17.47 -3.03 -5.58
N LEU A 127 -16.86 -3.77 -4.67
CA LEU A 127 -17.38 -5.04 -4.18
C LEU A 127 -17.82 -4.89 -2.71
N PRO A 128 -18.87 -5.60 -2.27
CA PRO A 128 -19.27 -5.60 -0.88
C PRO A 128 -18.17 -6.22 0.00
N VAL A 129 -18.00 -5.64 1.18
CA VAL A 129 -17.16 -6.17 2.28
C VAL A 129 -18.05 -7.10 3.11
N MET A 130 -17.65 -8.35 3.28
CA MET A 130 -18.42 -9.40 3.95
C MET A 130 -17.54 -10.13 4.96
N TYR A 131 -17.38 -9.56 6.15
CA TYR A 131 -16.61 -10.20 7.21
C TYR A 131 -17.24 -11.55 7.61
N GLY A 132 -16.39 -12.58 7.73
CA GLY A 132 -16.81 -13.96 7.96
C GLY A 132 -16.93 -14.80 6.68
N GLU A 133 -16.75 -14.20 5.49
CA GLU A 133 -16.78 -14.96 4.23
C GLU A 133 -15.54 -15.84 4.03
N LYS A 134 -14.49 -15.70 4.85
CA LYS A 134 -13.17 -16.34 4.70
C LYS A 134 -12.31 -15.73 3.60
N LYS A 135 -11.00 -15.83 3.78
CA LYS A 135 -9.97 -15.30 2.87
C LYS A 135 -10.16 -15.76 1.42
N GLN A 136 -10.47 -17.04 1.22
CA GLN A 136 -10.57 -17.64 -0.12
C GLN A 136 -11.74 -17.06 -0.91
N ASN A 137 -12.89 -16.82 -0.28
CA ASN A 137 -14.06 -16.26 -0.94
C ASN A 137 -13.86 -14.77 -1.24
N ALA A 138 -13.29 -14.01 -0.30
CA ALA A 138 -12.96 -12.60 -0.51
C ALA A 138 -11.99 -12.42 -1.70
N LEU A 139 -10.92 -13.24 -1.76
CA LEU A 139 -9.99 -13.25 -2.89
C LEU A 139 -10.65 -13.74 -4.18
N GLY A 140 -11.49 -14.78 -4.11
CA GLY A 140 -12.20 -15.32 -5.27
C GLY A 140 -13.07 -14.27 -5.96
N ARG A 141 -13.85 -13.50 -5.19
CA ARG A 141 -14.66 -12.39 -5.73
C ARG A 141 -13.80 -11.29 -6.36
N LEU A 142 -12.69 -10.93 -5.71
CA LEU A 142 -11.76 -9.95 -6.27
C LEU A 142 -11.15 -10.43 -7.59
N LEU A 143 -10.64 -11.67 -7.63
CA LEU A 143 -10.02 -12.24 -8.83
C LEU A 143 -11.03 -12.39 -9.97
N GLN A 144 -12.26 -12.79 -9.66
CA GLN A 144 -13.35 -12.85 -10.64
C GLN A 144 -13.61 -11.47 -11.25
N GLU A 145 -13.68 -10.41 -10.44
CA GLU A 145 -13.88 -9.04 -10.91
C GLU A 145 -12.71 -8.54 -11.76
N ILE A 146 -11.47 -8.82 -11.32
CA ILE A 146 -10.26 -8.48 -12.08
C ILE A 146 -10.28 -9.15 -13.45
N ILE A 147 -10.54 -10.46 -13.53
CA ILE A 147 -10.57 -11.20 -14.79
C ILE A 147 -11.72 -10.72 -15.67
N ALA A 148 -12.90 -10.48 -15.10
CA ALA A 148 -14.06 -10.00 -15.84
C ALA A 148 -13.82 -8.64 -16.50
N GLN A 149 -13.11 -7.72 -15.82
CA GLN A 149 -12.84 -6.38 -16.37
C GLN A 149 -11.57 -6.30 -17.24
N SER A 150 -10.55 -7.12 -16.95
CA SER A 150 -9.26 -7.07 -17.66
C SER A 150 -9.12 -8.07 -18.80
N GLY A 151 -9.80 -9.21 -18.73
CA GLY A 151 -9.51 -10.38 -19.55
C GLY A 151 -8.16 -11.07 -19.25
N ASP A 152 -7.41 -10.58 -18.25
CA ASP A 152 -6.07 -11.04 -17.91
C ASP A 152 -6.13 -12.20 -16.91
N ILE A 153 -6.06 -13.42 -17.43
CA ILE A 153 -5.99 -14.64 -16.61
C ILE A 153 -4.62 -14.86 -15.96
N THR A 154 -3.58 -14.12 -16.35
CA THR A 154 -2.24 -14.26 -15.74
C THR A 154 -2.23 -13.78 -14.29
N SER A 155 -3.26 -13.03 -13.89
CA SER A 155 -3.51 -12.65 -12.50
C SER A 155 -3.74 -13.84 -11.57
N LEU A 156 -3.96 -15.06 -12.09
CA LEU A 156 -4.11 -16.27 -11.28
C LEU A 156 -2.76 -16.90 -10.86
N ASP A 157 -1.65 -16.49 -11.49
CA ASP A 157 -0.28 -16.97 -11.23
C ASP A 157 0.53 -15.97 -10.38
N TRP A 158 -0.13 -15.26 -9.46
CA TRP A 158 0.46 -14.15 -8.70
C TRP A 158 1.31 -14.61 -7.51
#